data_AF-A0A517WGM9-F1
#
_entry.id   AF-A0A517WGM9-F1
#
_cell.length_a   1.000
_cell.length_b   1.000
_cell.length_c   1.000
_cell.angle_alpha   90.00
_cell.angle_beta   90.00
_cell.angle_gamma   90.00
#
_symmetry.space_group_name_H-M   'P 1'
#
loop_
_entity.id
_entity.type
_entity.pdbx_description
1 polymer ?
#
loop_
_entity_poly.entity_id
_entity_poly.type
_entity_poly.pdbx_seq_one_letter_code
_entity_poly.pdbx_strand_id
1 'polypeptide(L)'
;MLKRLRKTLKSKSGQGLVEYGILVGGVALVTLAAVAILGHKTNDLVATVAAVIPCAHEDDNAPIVSGKLVATTSNGSGLVLDVSSPGSFSSNLGITGVDALVVEAGE
;
A
#
# COMPACT_ATOMS: atom_id res chain seq x y z
N MET A 1 -5.87 45.92 15.16
CA MET A 1 -5.80 44.44 15.15
C MET A 1 -6.34 43.81 13.86
N LEU A 2 -7.54 44.20 13.39
CA LEU A 2 -8.19 43.68 12.16
C LEU A 2 -7.34 43.73 10.86
N LYS A 3 -6.47 44.73 10.70
CA LYS A 3 -5.58 44.86 9.51
C LYS A 3 -4.51 43.76 9.43
N ARG A 4 -4.02 43.24 10.56
CA ARG A 4 -3.01 42.15 10.56
C ARG A 4 -3.65 40.79 10.27
N LEU A 5 -4.88 40.57 10.76
CA LEU A 5 -5.67 39.37 10.48
C LEU A 5 -6.07 39.25 9.00
N ARG A 6 -6.39 40.37 8.35
CA ARG A 6 -6.60 40.39 6.88
C ARG A 6 -5.33 40.07 6.08
N LYS A 7 -4.14 40.38 6.60
CA LYS A 7 -2.86 40.14 5.91
C LYS A 7 -2.42 38.68 6.02
N THR A 8 -2.71 38.01 7.15
CA THR A 8 -2.44 36.57 7.30
C THR A 8 -3.38 35.73 6.44
N LEU A 9 -4.65 36.11 6.30
CA LEU A 9 -5.60 35.42 5.39
C LEU A 9 -5.34 35.64 3.90
N LYS A 10 -4.63 36.72 3.53
CA LYS A 10 -4.25 37.05 2.14
C LYS A 10 -2.81 36.64 1.80
N SER A 11 -2.10 36.02 2.75
CA SER A 11 -0.73 35.54 2.57
C SER A 11 -0.71 34.31 1.69
N LYS A 12 -0.04 34.38 0.53
CA LYS A 12 0.23 33.23 -0.35
C LYS A 12 1.54 32.51 0.00
N SER A 13 2.27 32.99 1.01
CA SER A 13 3.50 32.39 1.50
C SER A 13 3.18 31.04 2.12
N GLY A 14 3.43 29.96 1.38
CA GLY A 14 3.09 28.57 1.74
C GLY A 14 2.14 27.88 0.75
N GLN A 15 1.47 28.62 -0.14
CA GLN A 15 0.55 28.04 -1.13
C GLN A 15 1.27 27.04 -2.05
N GLY A 16 2.46 27.39 -2.53
CA GLY A 16 3.24 26.51 -3.40
C GLY A 16 3.67 25.21 -2.70
N LEU A 17 4.02 25.26 -1.41
CA LEU A 17 4.39 24.07 -0.65
C LEU A 17 3.20 23.11 -0.51
N VAL A 18 2.01 23.65 -0.25
CA VAL A 18 0.78 22.85 -0.16
C VAL A 18 0.37 22.28 -1.52
N GLU A 19 0.46 23.05 -2.61
CA GLU A 19 0.16 22.57 -3.96
C GLU A 19 1.07 21.41 -4.36
N TYR A 20 2.39 21.56 -4.23
CA TYR A 20 3.32 20.48 -4.54
C TYR A 20 3.17 19.28 -3.59
N GLY A 21 2.89 19.52 -2.31
CA GLY A 21 2.63 18.44 -1.34
C GLY A 21 1.40 17.61 -1.71
N ILE A 22 0.31 18.25 -2.10
CA ILE A 22 -0.92 17.55 -2.53
C ILE A 22 -0.68 16.82 -3.86
N LEU A 23 0.03 17.44 -4.81
CA LEU A 23 0.34 16.79 -6.09
C LEU A 23 1.20 15.53 -5.89
N VAL A 24 2.27 15.63 -5.07
CA VAL A 24 3.13 14.48 -4.77
C VAL A 24 2.35 13.38 -4.02
N GLY A 25 1.52 13.75 -3.04
CA GLY A 25 0.66 12.80 -2.34
C GLY A 25 -0.33 12.09 -3.25
N GLY A 26 -0.93 12.81 -4.20
CA GLY A 26 -1.85 12.24 -5.19
C GLY A 26 -1.16 11.24 -6.12
N VAL A 27 0.01 11.59 -6.66
CA VAL A 27 0.80 10.68 -7.52
C VAL A 27 1.21 9.43 -6.74
N ALA A 28 1.69 9.60 -5.50
CA ALA A 28 2.08 8.48 -4.64
C ALA A 28 0.92 7.52 -4.34
N LEU A 29 -0.29 8.05 -4.11
CA LEU A 29 -1.47 7.21 -3.87
C LEU A 29 -1.83 6.38 -5.11
N VAL A 30 -1.81 7.00 -6.30
CA VAL A 30 -2.15 6.30 -7.55
C VAL A 30 -1.13 5.21 -7.86
N THR A 31 0.17 5.48 -7.71
CA THR A 31 1.22 4.47 -7.94
C THR A 31 1.12 3.34 -6.92
N LEU A 32 0.86 3.64 -5.66
CA LEU A 32 0.65 2.64 -4.61
C LEU A 32 -0.53 1.71 -4.95
N ALA A 33 -1.65 2.27 -5.40
CA ALA A 33 -2.82 1.50 -5.82
C ALA A 33 -2.52 0.57 -7.01
N ALA A 34 -1.80 1.09 -8.01
CA ALA A 34 -1.40 0.32 -9.19
C ALA A 34 -0.49 -0.85 -8.81
N VAL A 35 0.51 -0.62 -7.96
CA VAL A 35 1.43 -1.68 -7.50
C VAL A 35 0.71 -2.73 -6.65
N ALA A 36 -0.18 -2.30 -5.75
CA ALA A 36 -0.96 -3.24 -4.92
C ALA A 36 -1.84 -4.16 -5.77
N ILE A 37 -2.51 -3.64 -6.79
CA ILE A 37 -3.35 -4.44 -7.68
C ILE A 37 -2.50 -5.34 -8.59
N LEU A 38 -1.41 -4.81 -9.14
CA LEU A 38 -0.52 -5.56 -10.03
C LEU A 38 0.14 -6.73 -9.30
N GLY A 39 0.62 -6.52 -8.07
CA GLY A 39 1.27 -7.55 -7.26
C GLY A 39 0.39 -8.79 -7.06
N HIS A 40 -0.90 -8.59 -6.77
CA HIS A 40 -1.85 -9.70 -6.65
C HIS A 40 -2.00 -10.48 -7.95
N LYS A 41 -2.12 -9.78 -9.09
CA LYS A 41 -2.23 -10.44 -10.40
C LYS A 41 -0.97 -11.22 -10.77
N THR A 42 0.21 -10.68 -10.46
CA THR A 42 1.47 -11.39 -10.68
C THR A 42 1.56 -12.63 -9.79
N ASN A 43 1.13 -12.54 -8.52
CA ASN A 43 1.05 -13.70 -7.64
C ASN A 43 0.11 -14.78 -8.20
N ASP A 44 -1.08 -14.38 -8.69
CA ASP A 44 -2.04 -15.32 -9.28
C ASP A 44 -1.47 -16.03 -10.51
N LEU A 45 -0.68 -15.33 -11.35
CA LEU A 45 0.01 -15.96 -12.48
C LEU A 45 1.05 -16.98 -12.01
N VAL A 46 1.86 -16.64 -11.01
CA VAL A 46 2.86 -17.56 -10.44
C VAL A 46 2.18 -18.76 -9.78
N ALA A 47 1.11 -18.54 -9.03
CA ALA A 47 0.32 -19.60 -8.38
C ALA A 47 -0.30 -20.54 -9.43
N THR A 48 -0.81 -19.99 -10.53
CA THR A 48 -1.37 -20.79 -11.63
C THR A 48 -0.29 -21.67 -12.27
N VAL A 49 0.89 -21.13 -12.51
CA VAL A 49 2.01 -21.89 -13.06
C VAL A 49 2.48 -22.96 -12.07
N ALA A 50 2.61 -22.61 -10.78
CA ALA A 50 3.01 -23.54 -9.73
C ALA A 50 2.02 -24.72 -9.60
N ALA A 51 0.71 -24.47 -9.72
CA ALA A 51 -0.31 -25.51 -9.69
C ALA A 51 -0.23 -26.50 -10.88
N VAL A 52 0.38 -26.09 -11.99
CA VAL A 52 0.49 -26.91 -13.21
C VAL A 52 1.82 -27.67 -13.28
N ILE A 53 2.83 -27.30 -12.49
CA ILE A 53 4.11 -28.02 -12.46
C ILE A 53 3.92 -29.37 -11.74
N PRO A 54 4.03 -30.51 -12.44
CA PRO A 54 3.97 -31.81 -11.79
C PRO A 54 5.28 -32.01 -11.01
N CYS A 55 5.21 -32.10 -9.67
CA CYS A 55 6.22 -32.62 -8.72
C CYS A 55 6.04 -32.11 -7.27
N ALA A 56 4.98 -31.36 -6.92
CA ALA A 56 4.73 -31.00 -5.52
C ALA A 56 4.27 -32.24 -4.72
N HIS A 57 4.90 -32.50 -3.58
CA HIS A 57 4.36 -33.42 -2.58
C HIS A 57 3.07 -32.83 -1.99
N GLU A 58 2.15 -33.65 -1.48
CA GLU A 58 0.86 -33.14 -0.96
C GLU A 58 1.02 -32.08 0.12
N ASP A 59 2.10 -32.16 0.90
CA ASP A 59 2.44 -31.21 1.96
C ASP A 59 2.92 -29.83 1.42
N ASP A 60 3.36 -29.76 0.16
CA ASP A 60 3.92 -28.56 -0.48
C ASP A 60 2.93 -27.89 -1.46
N ASN A 61 1.71 -28.41 -1.58
CA ASN A 61 0.69 -27.90 -2.50
C ASN A 61 -0.24 -26.86 -1.84
N ALA A 62 0.26 -26.12 -0.86
CA ALA A 62 -0.48 -25.02 -0.27
C ALA A 62 -0.63 -23.86 -1.28
N PRO A 63 -1.75 -23.11 -1.25
CA PRO A 63 -1.90 -21.92 -2.09
C PRO A 63 -0.75 -20.93 -1.86
N ILE A 64 -0.18 -20.39 -2.94
CA ILE A 64 0.81 -19.32 -2.83
C ILE A 64 0.12 -18.05 -2.33
N VAL A 65 0.36 -17.71 -1.07
CA VAL A 65 -0.19 -16.51 -0.43
C VAL A 65 0.69 -15.31 -0.74
N SER A 66 0.11 -14.27 -1.34
CA SER A 66 0.78 -12.99 -1.53
C SER A 66 0.68 -12.14 -0.26
N GLY A 67 1.82 -11.71 0.28
CA GLY A 67 1.85 -10.60 1.21
C GLY A 67 1.44 -9.30 0.50
N LYS A 68 0.56 -8.50 1.09
CA LYS A 68 0.13 -7.22 0.53
C LYS A 68 0.74 -6.03 1.28
N LEU A 69 1.22 -5.03 0.56
CA LEU A 69 1.70 -3.79 1.20
C LEU A 69 0.53 -2.89 1.63
N VAL A 70 -0.60 -3.03 0.97
CA VAL A 70 -1.83 -2.27 1.21
C VAL A 70 -3.01 -3.23 1.17
N ALA A 71 -3.98 -3.04 2.07
CA ALA A 71 -5.18 -3.84 2.04
C ALA A 71 -5.99 -3.58 0.77
N THR A 72 -6.27 -4.67 0.08
CA THR A 72 -7.14 -4.73 -1.09
C THR A 72 -8.27 -5.73 -0.84
N THR A 73 -9.42 -5.49 -1.47
CA THR A 73 -10.62 -6.32 -1.42
C THR A 73 -11.18 -6.53 -2.83
N SER A 74 -11.89 -7.65 -3.03
CA SER A 74 -12.52 -7.94 -4.31
C SER A 74 -13.94 -7.38 -4.34
N ASN A 75 -14.27 -6.61 -5.37
CA ASN A 75 -15.61 -6.08 -5.59
C ASN A 75 -16.35 -6.81 -6.74
N GLY A 76 -16.04 -8.09 -6.97
CA GLY A 76 -16.66 -8.92 -8.01
C GLY A 76 -16.25 -8.62 -9.46
N SER A 77 -15.93 -7.36 -9.81
CA SER A 77 -15.38 -6.97 -11.11
C SER A 77 -13.85 -6.77 -11.11
N GLY A 78 -13.21 -6.90 -9.95
CA GLY A 78 -11.76 -6.75 -9.82
C GLY A 78 -11.33 -6.44 -8.39
N LEU A 79 -10.02 -6.23 -8.25
CA LEU A 79 -9.38 -5.90 -6.97
C LEU A 79 -9.37 -4.38 -6.78
N VAL A 80 -9.85 -3.92 -5.64
CA VAL A 80 -9.89 -2.50 -5.24
C VAL A 80 -9.20 -2.31 -3.89
N LEU A 81 -8.85 -1.06 -3.56
CA LEU A 81 -8.32 -0.74 -2.24
C LEU A 81 -9.39 -0.91 -1.16
N ASP A 82 -9.04 -1.56 -0.06
CA ASP A 82 -9.89 -1.69 1.11
C ASP A 82 -9.63 -0.52 2.07
N VAL A 83 -10.53 0.46 2.02
CA VAL A 83 -10.50 1.65 2.89
C VAL A 83 -11.20 1.37 4.23
N SER A 84 -12.01 0.31 4.30
CA SER A 84 -12.76 -0.06 5.51
C SER A 84 -11.92 -0.83 6.53
N SER A 85 -10.96 -1.61 6.05
CA SER A 85 -10.04 -2.38 6.89
C SER A 85 -8.62 -2.34 6.30
N PRO A 86 -7.87 -1.23 6.51
CA PRO A 86 -6.54 -1.05 5.93
C PRO A 86 -5.48 -2.07 6.39
N GLY A 87 -5.74 -2.80 7.49
CA GLY A 87 -4.83 -3.80 8.06
C GLY A 87 -3.53 -3.20 8.64
N SER A 88 -2.59 -4.05 9.04
CA SER A 88 -1.23 -3.67 9.43
C SER A 88 -0.20 -4.34 8.51
N PHE A 89 1.02 -3.79 8.42
CA PHE A 89 2.09 -4.43 7.66
C PHE A 89 2.43 -5.83 8.20
N SER A 90 2.36 -6.02 9.52
CA SER A 90 2.58 -7.33 10.15
C SER A 90 1.56 -8.37 9.71
N SER A 91 0.27 -8.03 9.74
CA SER A 91 -0.79 -8.94 9.30
C SER A 91 -0.79 -9.14 7.77
N ASN A 92 -0.46 -8.09 7.01
CA ASN A 92 -0.56 -8.14 5.56
C ASN A 92 0.64 -8.82 4.89
N LEU A 93 1.83 -8.81 5.49
CA LEU A 93 3.02 -9.46 4.93
C LEU A 93 3.20 -10.91 5.41
N GLY A 94 2.43 -11.35 6.41
CA GLY A 94 2.57 -12.69 6.98
C GLY A 94 3.88 -12.91 7.73
N ILE A 95 4.64 -11.84 7.99
CA ILE A 95 5.91 -11.89 8.73
C ILE A 95 5.63 -11.58 10.19
N THR A 96 5.70 -12.59 11.04
CA THR A 96 5.65 -12.43 12.49
C THR A 96 6.86 -11.64 12.99
N GLY A 97 6.63 -10.60 13.80
CA GLY A 97 7.67 -9.85 14.49
C GLY A 97 8.08 -8.52 13.87
N VAL A 98 7.52 -8.11 12.72
CA VAL A 98 7.83 -6.79 12.13
C VAL A 98 7.30 -5.60 12.94
N ASP A 99 6.32 -5.83 13.83
CA ASP A 99 5.84 -4.81 14.77
C ASP A 99 6.92 -4.44 15.82
N ALA A 100 7.94 -5.29 15.99
CA ALA A 100 9.09 -5.07 16.88
C ALA A 100 10.33 -4.51 16.15
N LEU A 101 10.24 -4.26 14.83
CA LEU A 101 11.36 -3.71 14.05
C LEU A 101 11.55 -2.23 14.39
N VAL A 102 12.21 -1.95 15.51
CA VAL A 102 12.76 -0.63 15.82
C VAL A 102 13.95 -0.41 14.90
N VAL A 103 13.85 0.56 13.99
CA VAL A 103 15.02 1.10 13.30
C VAL A 103 15.77 1.92 14.35
N GLU A 104 16.75 1.31 15.00
CA GLU A 104 17.71 2.09 15.77
C GLU A 104 18.51 2.91 14.75
N ALA A 105 18.49 4.23 14.92
CA ALA A 105 19.40 5.09 14.19
C ALA A 105 20.80 4.62 14.56
N GLY A 106 21.52 4.03 13.60
CA GLY A 106 22.93 3.70 13.81
C GLY A 106 23.66 4.93 14.33
N GLU A 107 24.54 4.71 15.31
CA GLU A 107 25.34 5.77 15.95
C GLU A 107 25.91 6.80 14.96
#